data_AF-A0A942K9N7-F1
#
_entry.id   AF-A0A942K9N7-F1
#
_cell.length_a   1.000
_cell.length_b   1.000
_cell.length_c   1.000
_cell.angle_alpha   90.00
_cell.angle_beta   90.00
_cell.angle_gamma   90.00
#
_symmetry.space_group_name_H-M   'P 1'
#
loop_
_entity.id
_entity.type
_entity.pdbx_description
1 polymer ?
#
loop_
_entity_poly.entity_id
_entity_poly.type
_entity_poly.pdbx_seq_one_letter_code
_entity_poly.pdbx_strand_id
1 'polypeptide(L)'
;MANTGRIVAVSGNLLTVAFDKPVMQNEVGYAVLGRLRLKAELIRVRGTHADMQVFEDTTGLYVGGQVDFSNELLAVELGPGLLGQIYDGLQNPLPELAEASGFFLPRGLYLDPLDRERRWAFNPTRTGQQLMAGDTLGTVPEGVFTHRIMVPLALPGWLTLRWLAPPGEYTVAEVIAKLEDERGREHAVSMLQRWPVKIPIRAYRERLRPSEPLVTKIRLIDTLFPVARGGTYCIPGPFGAGKTVLQQLTSCHAEVDMVIIAACGERAGEVVETLREFPELTDPRTGQSLMERTMIICNTSSMPVAAREASVYTAVTIAEYYRQMGLNVLLLADSTSRWAQALREISGRLEEIPGEEAFPAYLESVIAAFYERGGVVALRDGSVGSVTIGGTVSPAGGNFEEPVTQATLKVVGAFHGLSRARSDARRYPAIDPLESWSHYASVAPEDEVETA
;
A
#
# COMPACT_ATOMS: atom_id res chain seq x y z
N MET A 1 0.38 27.25 -19.12
CA MET A 1 0.84 28.08 -17.99
C MET A 1 0.76 27.24 -16.74
N ALA A 2 1.83 27.15 -15.95
CA ALA A 2 1.81 26.43 -14.67
C ALA A 2 0.67 26.93 -13.78
N ASN A 3 0.05 26.01 -13.04
CA ASN A 3 -0.91 26.35 -12.01
C ASN A 3 -0.10 26.60 -10.72
N THR A 4 -0.21 27.80 -10.17
CA THR A 4 0.62 28.25 -9.04
C THR A 4 -0.24 28.93 -8.00
N GLY A 5 0.09 28.73 -6.74
CA GLY A 5 -0.51 29.40 -5.60
C GLY A 5 0.52 30.13 -4.75
N ARG A 6 0.02 30.85 -3.74
CA ARG A 6 0.82 31.61 -2.78
C ARG A 6 0.48 31.19 -1.36
N ILE A 7 1.49 30.86 -0.56
CA ILE A 7 1.33 30.54 0.86
C ILE A 7 0.80 31.77 1.60
N VAL A 8 -0.34 31.62 2.27
CA VAL A 8 -0.93 32.67 3.13
C VAL A 8 -0.74 32.38 4.61
N ALA A 9 -0.60 31.11 4.99
CA ALA A 9 -0.32 30.69 6.37
C ALA A 9 0.50 29.39 6.39
N VAL A 10 1.31 29.24 7.45
CA VAL A 10 2.09 28.02 7.75
C VAL A 10 1.81 27.65 9.21
N SER A 11 1.26 26.46 9.44
CA SER A 11 0.94 25.94 10.78
C SER A 11 1.45 24.50 10.90
N GLY A 12 2.63 24.32 11.51
CA GLY A 12 3.33 23.05 11.47
C GLY A 12 3.55 22.58 10.03
N ASN A 13 3.04 21.41 9.68
CA ASN A 13 3.15 20.86 8.31
C ASN A 13 1.92 21.20 7.43
N LEU A 14 1.00 22.02 7.92
CA LEU A 14 -0.16 22.48 7.18
C LEU A 14 0.12 23.86 6.56
N LEU A 15 -0.12 23.99 5.27
CA LEU A 15 -0.08 25.26 4.55
C LEU A 15 -1.50 25.66 4.15
N THR A 16 -1.83 26.94 4.30
CA THR A 16 -2.96 27.52 3.59
C THR A 16 -2.42 28.28 2.39
N VAL A 17 -2.95 28.01 1.20
CA VAL A 17 -2.45 28.48 -0.09
C VAL A 17 -3.59 29.17 -0.83
N ALA A 18 -3.40 30.42 -1.22
CA ALA A 18 -4.31 31.11 -2.14
C ALA A 18 -3.99 30.72 -3.58
N PHE A 19 -5.02 30.49 -4.40
CA PHE A 19 -4.89 30.11 -5.80
C PHE A 19 -5.89 30.87 -6.67
N ASP A 20 -5.53 31.11 -7.92
CA ASP A 20 -6.39 31.82 -8.89
C ASP A 20 -7.02 30.90 -9.93
N LYS A 21 -6.43 29.72 -10.15
CA LYS A 21 -6.91 28.71 -11.10
C LYS A 21 -7.51 27.52 -10.36
N PRO A 22 -8.40 26.74 -11.00
CA PRO A 22 -8.97 25.55 -10.38
C PRO A 22 -7.89 24.60 -9.87
N VAL A 23 -8.14 24.05 -8.69
CA VAL A 23 -7.33 23.00 -8.04
C VAL A 23 -8.22 21.82 -7.70
N MET A 24 -7.65 20.64 -7.55
CA MET A 24 -8.37 19.41 -7.24
C MET A 24 -8.07 18.94 -5.82
N GLN A 25 -9.06 18.36 -5.14
CA GLN A 25 -8.81 17.68 -3.87
C GLN A 25 -7.92 16.45 -4.10
N ASN A 26 -6.99 16.20 -3.18
CA ASN A 26 -5.92 15.19 -3.24
C ASN A 26 -4.88 15.43 -4.36
N GLU A 27 -4.88 16.62 -4.97
CA GLU A 27 -3.85 17.04 -5.91
C GLU A 27 -2.50 17.21 -5.20
N VAL A 28 -1.43 16.77 -5.85
CA VAL A 28 -0.06 17.02 -5.39
C VAL A 28 0.35 18.43 -5.80
N GLY A 29 0.99 19.13 -4.87
CA GLY A 29 1.74 20.33 -5.21
C GLY A 29 3.09 20.36 -4.52
N TYR A 30 3.86 21.39 -4.83
CA TYR A 30 5.22 21.57 -4.33
C TYR A 30 5.38 22.96 -3.76
N ALA A 31 5.60 23.06 -2.45
CA ALA A 31 5.99 24.32 -1.82
C ALA A 31 7.45 24.63 -2.15
N VAL A 32 7.69 25.78 -2.77
CA VAL A 32 9.00 26.17 -3.28
C VAL A 32 9.78 26.95 -2.22
N LEU A 33 10.96 26.45 -1.86
CA LEU A 33 11.90 27.10 -0.93
C LEU A 33 13.28 27.21 -1.57
N GLY A 34 13.52 28.33 -2.26
CA GLY A 34 14.75 28.53 -3.04
C GLY A 34 14.82 27.53 -4.19
N ARG A 35 15.73 26.55 -4.09
CA ARG A 35 15.83 25.43 -5.05
C ARG A 35 15.07 24.18 -4.61
N LEU A 36 14.64 24.13 -3.36
CA LEU A 36 13.91 22.99 -2.81
C LEU A 36 12.45 23.04 -3.25
N ARG A 37 11.88 21.87 -3.54
CA ARG A 37 10.47 21.68 -3.85
C ARG A 37 9.93 20.65 -2.87
N LEU A 38 9.14 21.10 -1.89
CA LEU A 38 8.60 20.23 -0.85
C LEU A 38 7.22 19.74 -1.27
N LYS A 39 7.08 18.43 -1.50
CA LYS A 39 5.84 17.78 -1.93
C LYS A 39 4.78 17.92 -0.84
N ALA A 40 3.57 18.25 -1.26
CA ALA A 40 2.40 18.42 -0.43
C ALA A 40 1.17 17.86 -1.12
N GLU A 41 0.17 17.45 -0.35
CA GLU A 41 -1.13 17.02 -0.86
C GLU A 41 -2.19 18.05 -0.48
N LEU A 42 -3.04 18.40 -1.42
CA LEU A 42 -4.20 19.25 -1.19
C LEU A 42 -5.29 18.46 -0.48
N ILE A 43 -5.59 18.83 0.77
CA ILE A 43 -6.55 18.08 1.60
C ILE A 43 -7.94 18.72 1.63
N ARG A 44 -8.03 20.06 1.53
CA ARG A 44 -9.29 20.80 1.64
C ARG A 44 -9.28 22.04 0.75
N VAL A 45 -10.39 22.32 0.05
CA VAL A 45 -10.60 23.54 -0.74
C VAL A 45 -11.68 24.40 -0.08
N ARG A 46 -11.42 25.69 0.15
CA ARG A 46 -12.31 26.69 0.75
C ARG A 46 -12.30 27.98 -0.06
N GLY A 47 -13.26 28.11 -0.99
CA GLY A 47 -13.33 29.28 -1.88
C GLY A 47 -12.07 29.38 -2.75
N THR A 48 -11.30 30.45 -2.57
CA THR A 48 -10.03 30.71 -3.28
C THR A 48 -8.78 30.28 -2.50
N HIS A 49 -8.97 29.53 -1.41
CA HIS A 49 -7.90 29.01 -0.56
C HIS A 49 -7.95 27.49 -0.51
N ALA A 50 -6.78 26.86 -0.45
CA ALA A 50 -6.63 25.43 -0.24
C ALA A 50 -5.75 25.19 0.99
N ASP A 51 -6.11 24.19 1.79
CA ASP A 51 -5.21 23.67 2.81
C ASP A 51 -4.44 22.50 2.21
N MET A 52 -3.12 22.54 2.36
CA MET A 52 -2.20 21.54 1.83
C MET A 52 -1.32 20.98 2.94
N GLN A 53 -1.19 19.66 2.98
CA GLN A 53 -0.38 18.94 3.94
C GLN A 53 0.98 18.63 3.31
N VAL A 54 2.06 19.21 3.85
CA VAL A 54 3.43 18.94 3.40
C VAL A 54 3.89 17.60 3.98
N PHE A 55 4.54 16.79 3.15
CA PHE A 55 5.08 15.47 3.52
C PHE A 55 6.46 15.53 4.19
N GLU A 56 6.95 16.73 4.47
CA GLU A 56 8.29 17.02 4.97
C GLU A 56 8.27 18.15 6.01
N ASP A 57 9.44 18.42 6.60
CA ASP A 57 9.65 19.56 7.49
C ASP A 57 9.52 20.89 6.74
N THR A 58 8.58 21.71 7.19
CA THR A 58 8.21 23.02 6.64
C THR A 58 9.08 24.17 7.13
N THR A 59 10.08 23.90 7.97
CA THR A 59 10.99 24.92 8.51
C THR A 59 11.61 25.76 7.39
N GLY A 60 11.36 27.07 7.41
CA GLY A 60 11.85 28.03 6.42
C GLY A 60 10.83 28.40 5.33
N LEU A 61 9.71 27.69 5.19
CA LEU A 61 8.58 28.18 4.42
C LEU A 61 8.01 29.44 5.06
N TYR A 62 7.58 30.40 4.24
CA TYR A 62 7.14 31.71 4.69
C TYR A 62 5.91 32.19 3.91
N VAL A 63 5.14 33.10 4.52
CA VAL A 63 3.98 33.74 3.90
C VAL A 63 4.43 34.54 2.67
N GLY A 64 3.75 34.32 1.55
CA GLY A 64 4.14 34.86 0.26
C GLY A 64 4.95 33.89 -0.61
N GLY A 65 5.42 32.76 -0.05
CA GLY A 65 6.12 31.72 -0.80
C GLY A 65 5.26 31.09 -1.90
N GLN A 66 5.89 30.58 -2.95
CA GLN A 66 5.20 29.98 -4.10
C GLN A 66 4.88 28.50 -3.85
N VAL A 67 3.74 28.06 -4.38
CA VAL A 67 3.35 26.64 -4.48
C VAL A 67 3.06 26.32 -5.93
N ASP A 68 3.65 25.24 -6.45
CA ASP A 68 3.35 24.72 -7.79
C ASP A 68 2.35 23.57 -7.69
N PHE A 69 1.23 23.66 -8.39
CA PHE A 69 0.21 22.61 -8.46
C PHE A 69 0.48 21.69 -9.66
N SER A 70 0.49 20.36 -9.46
CA SER A 70 0.85 19.39 -10.50
C SER A 70 -0.29 19.04 -11.46
N ASN A 71 -1.54 19.27 -11.07
CA ASN A 71 -2.77 18.71 -11.65
C ASN A 71 -2.82 17.18 -11.66
N GLU A 72 -2.02 16.53 -10.81
CA GLU A 72 -1.97 15.09 -10.64
C GLU A 72 -2.31 14.72 -9.19
N LEU A 73 -3.02 13.62 -9.01
CA LEU A 73 -3.25 13.05 -7.69
C LEU A 73 -1.98 12.39 -7.14
N LEU A 74 -1.91 12.18 -5.83
CA LEU A 74 -0.84 11.38 -5.23
C LEU A 74 -0.90 9.96 -5.81
N ALA A 75 0.09 9.62 -6.63
CA ALA A 75 0.15 8.39 -7.39
C ALA A 75 1.47 7.67 -7.17
N VAL A 76 1.42 6.35 -7.36
CA VAL A 76 2.58 5.46 -7.39
C VAL A 76 2.86 5.02 -8.81
N GLU A 77 4.12 4.74 -9.08
CA GLU A 77 4.59 4.10 -10.30
C GLU A 77 4.47 2.58 -10.17
N LEU A 78 3.88 1.97 -11.19
CA LEU A 78 3.65 0.53 -11.28
C LEU A 78 4.33 0.01 -12.56
N GLY A 79 5.06 -1.08 -12.44
CA GLY A 79 5.84 -1.68 -13.52
C GLY A 79 6.85 -2.69 -12.98
N PRO A 80 7.65 -3.30 -13.85
CA PRO A 80 8.70 -4.23 -13.42
C PRO A 80 9.84 -3.48 -12.72
N GLY A 81 10.42 -4.11 -11.70
CA GLY A 81 11.46 -3.54 -10.84
C GLY A 81 10.98 -3.16 -9.45
N LEU A 82 9.69 -3.36 -9.16
CA LEU A 82 9.09 -3.14 -7.85
C LEU A 82 9.46 -4.26 -6.86
N LEU A 83 9.63 -5.50 -7.34
CA LEU A 83 9.88 -6.63 -6.46
C LEU A 83 11.22 -6.53 -5.72
N GLY A 84 11.24 -6.85 -4.42
CA GLY A 84 12.45 -6.80 -3.60
C GLY A 84 12.84 -5.38 -3.15
N GLN A 85 12.09 -4.36 -3.55
CA GLN A 85 12.39 -2.97 -3.24
C GLN A 85 11.94 -2.57 -1.84
N ILE A 86 12.65 -1.57 -1.31
CA ILE A 86 12.35 -0.91 -0.04
C ILE A 86 12.06 0.55 -0.32
N TYR A 87 10.81 0.95 -0.16
CA TYR A 87 10.33 2.29 -0.43
C TYR A 87 9.95 3.03 0.85
N ASP A 88 9.92 4.36 0.80
CA ASP A 88 9.20 5.16 1.79
C ASP A 88 7.69 5.26 1.48
N GLY A 89 6.93 5.98 2.32
CA GLY A 89 5.49 6.17 2.13
C GLY A 89 5.09 6.90 0.83
N LEU A 90 6.03 7.62 0.20
CA LEU A 90 5.85 8.34 -1.05
C LEU A 90 6.43 7.60 -2.26
N GLN A 91 6.87 6.35 -2.05
CA GLN A 91 7.51 5.48 -3.03
C GLN A 91 8.93 5.91 -3.44
N ASN A 92 9.66 6.65 -2.61
CA ASN A 92 11.08 6.89 -2.87
C ASN A 92 11.90 5.65 -2.48
N PRO A 93 12.80 5.17 -3.35
CA PRO A 93 13.62 4.01 -3.09
C PRO A 93 14.69 4.35 -2.04
N LEU A 94 14.59 3.73 -0.86
CA LEU A 94 15.42 4.07 0.31
C LEU A 94 16.92 3.72 0.13
N PRO A 95 17.30 2.57 -0.46
CA PRO A 95 18.71 2.26 -0.70
C PRO A 95 19.40 3.30 -1.60
N GLU A 96 18.76 3.65 -2.71
CA GLU A 96 19.25 4.60 -3.72
C GLU A 96 19.28 6.03 -3.15
N LEU A 97 18.29 6.40 -2.33
CA LEU A 97 18.32 7.66 -1.59
C LEU A 97 19.51 7.73 -0.62
N ALA A 98 19.82 6.63 0.06
CA ALA A 98 20.95 6.53 0.98
C ALA A 98 22.30 6.61 0.23
N GLU A 99 22.41 6.02 -0.96
CA GLU A 99 23.59 6.16 -1.82
C GLU A 99 23.77 7.61 -2.29
N ALA A 100 22.69 8.30 -2.67
CA ALA A 100 22.74 9.67 -3.15
C ALA A 100 22.99 10.71 -2.03
N SER A 101 22.53 10.44 -0.82
CA SER A 101 22.43 11.47 0.25
C SER A 101 23.13 11.11 1.56
N GLY A 102 23.62 9.87 1.70
CA GLY A 102 24.21 9.36 2.94
C GLY A 102 23.14 8.96 3.97
N PHE A 103 23.40 9.27 5.25
CA PHE A 103 22.60 8.76 6.37
C PHE A 103 21.31 9.54 6.67
N PHE A 104 21.19 10.78 6.19
CA PHE A 104 20.05 11.64 6.46
C PHE A 104 19.26 11.89 5.17
N LEU A 105 17.94 11.81 5.26
CA LEU A 105 17.05 12.12 4.14
C LEU A 105 17.01 13.64 3.93
N PRO A 106 17.52 14.16 2.79
CA PRO A 106 17.47 15.57 2.50
C PRO A 106 16.05 15.97 2.08
N ARG A 107 15.70 17.22 2.35
CA ARG A 107 14.39 17.76 1.98
C ARG A 107 14.28 17.99 0.48
N GLY A 108 13.12 17.71 -0.09
CA GLY A 108 12.79 17.97 -1.50
C GLY A 108 13.60 17.14 -2.50
N LEU A 109 14.20 16.03 -2.06
CA LEU A 109 14.80 15.05 -2.95
C LEU A 109 13.82 13.89 -3.16
N TYR A 110 13.37 13.74 -4.41
CA TYR A 110 12.55 12.61 -4.84
C TYR A 110 13.27 11.92 -5.99
N LEU A 111 13.47 10.62 -5.87
CA LEU A 111 14.06 9.80 -6.93
C LEU A 111 12.95 9.08 -7.69
N ASP A 112 13.26 8.66 -8.92
CA ASP A 112 12.36 7.79 -9.68
C ASP A 112 12.19 6.45 -8.93
N PRO A 113 10.95 6.02 -8.63
CA PRO A 113 10.71 4.76 -7.95
C PRO A 113 11.20 3.52 -8.72
N LEU A 114 11.16 3.59 -10.05
CA LEU A 114 11.61 2.54 -10.94
C LEU A 114 12.83 3.00 -11.75
N ASP A 115 13.85 2.14 -11.79
CA ASP A 115 15.06 2.36 -12.58
C ASP A 115 14.72 2.54 -14.06
N ARG A 116 15.07 3.71 -14.60
CA ARG A 116 14.82 4.11 -15.99
C ARG A 116 15.84 3.55 -16.98
N GLU A 117 17.01 3.14 -16.49
CA GLU A 117 18.12 2.66 -17.31
C GLU A 117 18.13 1.13 -17.40
N ARG A 118 17.58 0.43 -16.40
CA ARG A 118 17.46 -1.03 -16.41
C ARG A 118 16.60 -1.50 -17.59
N ARG A 119 17.17 -2.44 -18.36
CA ARG A 119 16.51 -3.10 -19.49
C ARG A 119 15.85 -4.40 -19.07
N TRP A 120 14.68 -4.66 -19.62
CA TRP A 120 13.84 -5.82 -19.37
C TRP A 120 13.59 -6.58 -20.68
N ALA A 121 13.75 -7.90 -20.64
CA ALA A 121 13.47 -8.78 -21.76
C ALA A 121 11.94 -8.92 -21.96
N PHE A 122 11.38 -8.08 -22.82
CA PHE A 122 9.96 -8.07 -23.17
C PHE A 122 9.63 -9.19 -24.14
N ASN A 123 8.61 -9.95 -23.80
CA ASN A 123 8.00 -10.95 -24.66
C ASN A 123 6.53 -10.61 -24.92
N PRO A 124 6.15 -10.14 -26.12
CA PRO A 124 4.75 -9.87 -26.47
C PRO A 124 3.94 -11.17 -26.49
N THR A 125 2.81 -11.18 -25.78
CA THR A 125 1.92 -12.37 -25.70
C THR A 125 0.54 -12.10 -26.30
N ARG A 126 0.19 -10.83 -26.55
CA ARG A 126 -1.13 -10.46 -27.07
C ARG A 126 -1.30 -10.83 -28.54
N THR A 127 -2.40 -11.52 -28.86
CA THR A 127 -2.79 -11.89 -30.23
C THR A 127 -4.04 -11.15 -30.74
N GLY A 128 -4.91 -10.70 -29.84
CA GLY A 128 -6.15 -10.00 -30.18
C GLY A 128 -6.01 -8.47 -30.20
N GLN A 129 -6.77 -7.80 -31.08
CA GLN A 129 -6.71 -6.35 -31.26
C GLN A 129 -7.56 -5.56 -30.26
N GLN A 130 -8.71 -6.08 -29.83
CA GLN A 130 -9.53 -5.38 -28.83
C GLN A 130 -9.07 -5.71 -27.41
N LEU A 131 -8.93 -4.68 -26.60
CA LEU A 131 -8.32 -4.69 -25.27
C LEU A 131 -9.14 -3.82 -24.31
N MET A 132 -9.00 -4.07 -23.02
CA MET A 132 -9.43 -3.15 -21.96
C MET A 132 -8.32 -2.99 -20.91
N ALA A 133 -8.46 -2.01 -20.01
CA ALA A 133 -7.56 -1.85 -18.86
C ALA A 133 -7.33 -3.17 -18.12
N GLY A 134 -6.07 -3.46 -17.78
CA GLY A 134 -5.66 -4.70 -17.13
C GLY A 134 -5.41 -5.90 -18.07
N ASP A 135 -5.82 -5.84 -19.34
CA ASP A 135 -5.48 -6.89 -20.30
C ASP A 135 -3.96 -6.96 -20.52
N THR A 136 -3.42 -8.17 -20.62
CA THR A 136 -1.98 -8.38 -20.82
C THR A 136 -1.56 -8.11 -22.27
N LEU A 137 -0.51 -7.30 -22.43
CA LEU A 137 0.18 -6.99 -23.70
C LEU A 137 1.36 -7.94 -23.95
N GLY A 138 2.10 -8.24 -22.89
CA GLY A 138 3.28 -9.09 -22.91
C GLY A 138 3.79 -9.35 -21.49
N THR A 139 4.97 -9.94 -21.38
CA THR A 139 5.56 -10.33 -20.11
C THR A 139 7.04 -9.99 -20.05
N VAL A 140 7.55 -9.75 -18.85
CA VAL A 140 8.99 -9.67 -18.55
C VAL A 140 9.32 -10.57 -17.36
N PRO A 141 10.53 -11.15 -17.28
CA PRO A 141 10.96 -11.87 -16.09
C PRO A 141 11.29 -10.89 -14.97
N GLU A 142 10.69 -11.04 -13.78
CA GLU A 142 10.99 -10.27 -12.57
C GLU A 142 11.20 -11.22 -11.38
N GLY A 143 12.46 -11.56 -11.10
CA GLY A 143 12.80 -12.51 -10.05
C GLY A 143 12.11 -13.85 -10.27
N VAL A 144 11.34 -14.29 -9.28
CA VAL A 144 10.53 -15.53 -9.34
C VAL A 144 9.25 -15.40 -10.15
N PHE A 145 8.85 -14.19 -10.54
CA PHE A 145 7.59 -13.95 -11.23
C PHE A 145 7.77 -13.71 -12.73
N THR A 146 6.74 -14.11 -13.47
CA THR A 146 6.50 -13.59 -14.82
C THR A 146 5.64 -12.35 -14.70
N HIS A 147 6.26 -11.17 -14.73
CA HIS A 147 5.57 -9.91 -14.60
C HIS A 147 4.78 -9.61 -15.87
N ARG A 148 3.46 -9.47 -15.73
CA ARG A 148 2.58 -9.17 -16.87
C ARG A 148 2.56 -7.67 -17.10
N ILE A 149 2.95 -7.26 -18.31
CA ILE A 149 2.79 -5.88 -18.74
C ILE A 149 1.36 -5.71 -19.26
N MET A 150 0.59 -4.86 -18.60
CA MET A 150 -0.83 -4.70 -18.84
C MET A 150 -1.14 -3.39 -19.57
N VAL A 151 -2.28 -3.35 -20.25
CA VAL A 151 -2.89 -2.10 -20.69
C VAL A 151 -3.07 -1.18 -19.48
N PRO A 152 -2.66 0.10 -19.57
CA PRO A 152 -2.71 1.01 -18.44
C PRO A 152 -4.08 1.04 -17.78
N LEU A 153 -4.08 0.90 -16.45
CA LEU A 153 -5.30 0.79 -15.65
C LEU A 153 -6.19 2.04 -15.74
N ALA A 154 -5.61 3.19 -16.10
CA ALA A 154 -6.29 4.47 -16.22
C ALA A 154 -7.05 4.67 -17.54
N LEU A 155 -6.83 3.82 -18.55
CA LEU A 155 -7.51 3.96 -19.84
C LEU A 155 -8.89 3.30 -19.78
N PRO A 156 -9.99 4.05 -19.91
CA PRO A 156 -11.33 3.49 -19.83
C PRO A 156 -11.78 2.89 -21.17
N GLY A 157 -12.80 2.02 -21.11
CA GLY A 157 -13.50 1.52 -22.30
C GLY A 157 -12.70 0.52 -23.12
N TRP A 158 -13.18 0.25 -24.33
CA TRP A 158 -12.49 -0.63 -25.28
C TRP A 158 -11.40 0.12 -26.02
N LEU A 159 -10.28 -0.55 -26.22
CA LEU A 159 -9.09 -0.03 -26.90
C LEU A 159 -8.72 -0.96 -28.05
N THR A 160 -8.25 -0.38 -29.15
CA THR A 160 -7.75 -1.13 -30.31
C THR A 160 -6.22 -1.09 -30.35
N LEU A 161 -5.56 -2.24 -30.32
CA LEU A 161 -4.11 -2.37 -30.49
C LEU A 161 -3.73 -1.99 -31.92
N ARG A 162 -2.97 -0.90 -32.07
CA ARG A 162 -2.42 -0.45 -33.35
C ARG A 162 -1.02 -0.97 -33.61
N TRP A 163 -0.23 -1.09 -32.55
CA TRP A 163 1.14 -1.57 -32.62
C TRP A 163 1.57 -2.17 -31.29
N LEU A 164 2.41 -3.19 -31.36
CA LEU A 164 3.04 -3.85 -30.23
C LEU A 164 4.51 -4.06 -30.57
N ALA A 165 5.39 -3.77 -29.61
CA ALA A 165 6.83 -3.94 -29.77
C ALA A 165 7.18 -5.43 -29.98
N PRO A 166 8.15 -5.74 -30.85
CA PRO A 166 8.66 -7.10 -31.00
C PRO A 166 9.41 -7.54 -29.74
N PRO A 167 9.67 -8.85 -29.58
CA PRO A 167 10.52 -9.35 -28.49
C PRO A 167 11.88 -8.64 -28.48
N GLY A 168 12.35 -8.23 -27.30
CA GLY A 168 13.59 -7.46 -27.18
C GLY A 168 13.81 -6.89 -25.79
N GLU A 169 14.89 -6.13 -25.63
CA GLU A 169 15.22 -5.45 -24.38
C GLU A 169 14.79 -3.99 -24.41
N TYR A 170 13.93 -3.62 -23.45
CA TYR A 170 13.40 -2.27 -23.33
C TYR A 170 13.49 -1.79 -21.88
N THR A 171 13.64 -0.50 -21.69
CA THR A 171 13.50 0.17 -20.40
C THR A 171 12.03 0.31 -20.01
N VAL A 172 11.75 0.64 -18.75
CA VAL A 172 10.37 0.83 -18.28
C VAL A 172 9.65 2.01 -18.95
N ALA A 173 10.40 3.00 -19.46
CA ALA A 173 9.88 4.22 -20.07
C ALA A 173 9.71 4.13 -21.59
N GLU A 174 10.37 3.17 -22.25
CA GLU A 174 10.22 2.96 -23.69
C GLU A 174 8.81 2.49 -24.05
N VAL A 175 8.30 2.98 -25.19
CA VAL A 175 6.96 2.65 -25.67
C VAL A 175 6.95 1.22 -26.21
N ILE A 176 6.12 0.38 -25.60
CA ILE A 176 5.95 -1.03 -25.98
C ILE A 176 4.65 -1.30 -26.74
N ALA A 177 3.66 -0.39 -26.69
CA ALA A 177 2.42 -0.52 -27.44
C ALA A 177 1.80 0.82 -27.80
N LYS A 178 0.96 0.83 -28.83
CA LYS A 178 0.10 1.95 -29.22
C LYS A 178 -1.35 1.47 -29.25
N LEU A 179 -2.21 2.15 -28.50
CA LEU A 179 -3.63 1.82 -28.37
C LEU A 179 -4.48 2.97 -28.88
N GLU A 180 -5.58 2.68 -29.54
CA GLU A 180 -6.56 3.68 -29.97
C GLU A 180 -7.85 3.53 -29.16
N ASP A 181 -8.34 4.63 -28.59
CA ASP A 181 -9.63 4.66 -27.89
C ASP A 181 -10.83 4.79 -28.84
N GLU A 182 -12.04 4.61 -28.32
CA GLU A 182 -13.29 4.73 -29.10
C GLU A 182 -13.48 6.11 -29.75
N ARG A 183 -12.72 7.14 -29.34
CA ARG A 183 -12.73 8.49 -29.91
C ARG A 183 -11.65 8.68 -30.97
N GLY A 184 -10.92 7.63 -31.33
CA GLY A 184 -9.84 7.67 -32.32
C GLY A 184 -8.55 8.30 -31.80
N ARG A 185 -8.38 8.49 -30.48
CA ARG A 185 -7.13 9.03 -29.91
C ARG A 185 -6.14 7.91 -29.69
N GLU A 186 -4.92 8.09 -30.19
CA GLU A 186 -3.80 7.18 -29.96
C GLU A 186 -3.14 7.47 -28.60
N HIS A 187 -2.89 6.41 -27.84
CA HIS A 187 -2.23 6.38 -26.55
C HIS A 187 -0.95 5.55 -26.66
N ALA A 188 0.20 6.17 -26.36
CA ALA A 188 1.46 5.45 -26.24
C ALA A 188 1.53 4.77 -24.86
N VAL A 189 1.91 3.50 -24.85
CA VAL A 189 1.97 2.66 -23.65
C VAL A 189 3.39 2.17 -23.44
N SER A 190 3.93 2.46 -22.26
CA SER A 190 5.19 1.92 -21.74
C SER A 190 4.93 0.81 -20.72
N MET A 191 5.98 0.17 -20.19
CA MET A 191 5.83 -0.77 -19.06
C MET A 191 5.48 -0.05 -17.76
N LEU A 192 5.91 1.20 -17.65
CA LEU A 192 5.55 2.11 -16.57
C LEU A 192 4.09 2.57 -16.70
N GLN A 193 3.35 2.54 -15.60
CA GLN A 193 2.09 3.27 -15.43
C GLN A 193 2.03 3.97 -14.07
N ARG A 194 1.17 4.98 -13.95
CA ARG A 194 0.95 5.72 -12.69
C ARG A 194 -0.48 5.52 -12.22
N TRP A 195 -0.68 5.26 -10.94
CA TRP A 195 -2.01 5.05 -10.37
C TRP A 195 -2.21 5.82 -9.05
N PRO A 196 -3.31 6.57 -8.88
CA PRO A 196 -3.61 7.29 -7.64
C PRO A 196 -3.80 6.35 -6.45
N VAL A 197 -3.06 6.56 -5.36
CA VAL A 197 -2.99 5.60 -4.23
C VAL A 197 -4.30 5.48 -3.44
N LYS A 198 -5.10 6.56 -3.43
CA LYS A 198 -6.39 6.62 -2.73
C LYS A 198 -7.55 6.06 -3.56
N ILE A 199 -7.31 5.63 -4.80
CA ILE A 199 -8.33 5.06 -5.69
C ILE A 199 -8.10 3.54 -5.82
N PRO A 200 -9.10 2.69 -5.52
CA PRO A 200 -8.94 1.24 -5.67
C PRO A 200 -8.88 0.84 -7.15
N ILE A 201 -8.02 -0.12 -7.49
CA ILE A 201 -7.94 -0.68 -8.85
C ILE A 201 -9.14 -1.61 -9.10
N ARG A 202 -9.97 -1.26 -10.09
CA ARG A 202 -11.22 -1.97 -10.45
C ARG A 202 -11.16 -2.70 -11.79
N ALA A 203 -9.96 -2.93 -12.34
CA ALA A 203 -9.73 -3.55 -13.64
C ALA A 203 -9.93 -5.09 -13.65
N TYR A 204 -10.97 -5.60 -12.98
CA TYR A 204 -11.30 -7.02 -12.90
C TYR A 204 -12.73 -7.28 -13.39
N ARG A 205 -13.07 -8.55 -13.66
CA ARG A 205 -14.41 -8.92 -14.15
C ARG A 205 -15.44 -8.92 -13.02
N GLU A 206 -15.10 -9.57 -11.92
CA GLU A 206 -15.98 -9.71 -10.76
C GLU A 206 -15.16 -9.90 -9.48
N ARG A 207 -15.75 -9.52 -8.35
CA ARG A 207 -15.21 -9.78 -7.02
C ARG A 207 -15.85 -11.05 -6.47
N LEU A 208 -15.03 -11.99 -6.05
CA LEU A 208 -15.46 -13.27 -5.50
C LEU A 208 -15.47 -13.23 -3.97
N ARG A 209 -16.28 -14.10 -3.35
CA ARG A 209 -16.24 -14.29 -1.90
C ARG A 209 -15.00 -15.13 -1.54
N PRO A 210 -14.19 -14.73 -0.56
CA PRO A 210 -13.11 -15.55 -0.03
C PRO A 210 -13.66 -16.84 0.58
N SER A 211 -13.34 -17.99 -0.01
CA SER A 211 -13.77 -19.31 0.48
C SER A 211 -12.61 -20.26 0.75
N GLU A 212 -11.48 -20.08 0.07
CA GLU A 212 -10.29 -20.91 0.27
C GLU A 212 -9.52 -20.41 1.50
N PRO A 213 -9.13 -21.30 2.45
CA PRO A 213 -8.28 -20.91 3.56
C PRO A 213 -6.87 -20.51 3.07
N LEU A 214 -6.32 -19.47 3.68
CA LEU A 214 -4.91 -19.13 3.59
C LEU A 214 -4.15 -19.98 4.60
N VAL A 215 -3.41 -20.96 4.10
CA VAL A 215 -2.57 -21.82 4.95
C VAL A 215 -1.36 -21.03 5.43
N THR A 216 -1.29 -20.75 6.72
CA THR A 216 -0.21 -20.00 7.38
C THR A 216 0.87 -20.90 8.00
N LYS A 217 0.61 -22.20 8.11
CA LYS A 217 1.40 -23.21 8.86
C LYS A 217 1.46 -22.94 10.36
N ILE A 218 0.62 -22.05 10.87
CA ILE A 218 0.48 -21.77 12.30
C ILE A 218 -0.78 -22.49 12.78
N ARG A 219 -0.59 -23.58 13.53
CA ARG A 219 -1.69 -24.48 13.98
C ARG A 219 -2.91 -23.72 14.50
N LEU A 220 -2.72 -22.78 15.43
CA LEU A 220 -3.84 -22.01 16.00
C LEU A 220 -4.61 -21.18 14.97
N ILE A 221 -3.91 -20.60 13.98
CA ILE A 221 -4.56 -19.83 12.91
C ILE A 221 -5.23 -20.79 11.95
N ASP A 222 -4.52 -21.78 11.43
CA ASP A 222 -5.05 -22.68 10.39
C ASP A 222 -6.23 -23.55 10.87
N THR A 223 -6.33 -23.83 12.18
CA THR A 223 -7.42 -24.66 12.75
C THR A 223 -8.51 -23.86 13.45
N LEU A 224 -8.17 -23.03 14.44
CA LEU A 224 -9.17 -22.38 15.31
C LEU A 224 -9.60 -21.00 14.80
N PHE A 225 -8.67 -20.23 14.24
CA PHE A 225 -8.91 -18.85 13.81
C PHE A 225 -8.45 -18.62 12.37
N PRO A 226 -9.01 -19.37 11.38
CA PRO A 226 -8.52 -19.35 10.01
C PRO A 226 -8.64 -17.99 9.36
N VAL A 227 -7.78 -17.73 8.38
CA VAL A 227 -7.88 -16.57 7.50
C VAL A 227 -8.15 -17.11 6.10
N ALA A 228 -9.07 -16.52 5.34
CA ALA A 228 -9.25 -16.90 3.94
C ALA A 228 -8.24 -16.18 3.04
N ARG A 229 -7.88 -16.81 1.92
CA ARG A 229 -7.16 -16.17 0.81
C ARG A 229 -8.01 -15.04 0.24
N GLY A 230 -7.48 -13.82 0.23
CA GLY A 230 -8.24 -12.61 -0.08
C GLY A 230 -9.12 -12.12 1.07
N GLY A 231 -9.02 -12.74 2.24
CA GLY A 231 -9.70 -12.32 3.46
C GLY A 231 -9.00 -11.15 4.16
N THR A 232 -9.61 -10.72 5.25
CA THR A 232 -9.11 -9.64 6.10
C THR A 232 -9.03 -10.13 7.53
N TYR A 233 -7.95 -9.77 8.22
CA TYR A 233 -7.79 -10.11 9.63
C TYR A 233 -7.04 -9.01 10.37
N CYS A 234 -7.18 -9.00 11.69
CA CYS A 234 -6.35 -8.16 12.54
C CYS A 234 -5.67 -8.95 13.66
N ILE A 235 -4.51 -8.44 14.07
CA ILE A 235 -3.74 -8.92 15.23
C ILE A 235 -3.66 -7.78 16.24
N PRO A 236 -4.67 -7.60 17.10
CA PRO A 236 -4.62 -6.66 18.19
C PRO A 236 -3.83 -7.24 19.36
N GLY A 237 -3.14 -6.38 20.10
CA GLY A 237 -2.53 -6.81 21.35
C GLY A 237 -1.57 -5.80 21.96
N PRO A 238 -1.15 -6.02 23.21
CA PRO A 238 -0.23 -5.12 23.89
C PRO A 238 1.16 -5.13 23.22
N PHE A 239 1.94 -4.10 23.54
CA PHE A 239 3.36 -4.06 23.15
C PHE A 239 4.10 -5.27 23.72
N GLY A 240 4.95 -5.90 22.90
CA GLY A 240 5.73 -7.07 23.31
C GLY A 240 4.99 -8.42 23.28
N ALA A 241 3.71 -8.47 22.90
CA ALA A 241 2.94 -9.71 22.83
C ALA A 241 3.31 -10.65 21.66
N GLY A 242 4.27 -10.26 20.81
CA GLY A 242 4.71 -11.03 19.64
C GLY A 242 3.96 -10.72 18.34
N LYS A 243 3.41 -9.51 18.17
CA LYS A 243 2.73 -9.09 16.92
C LYS A 243 3.65 -9.18 15.69
N THR A 244 4.80 -8.52 15.76
CA THR A 244 5.80 -8.50 14.68
C THR A 244 6.34 -9.90 14.39
N VAL A 245 6.62 -10.69 15.45
CA VAL A 245 7.04 -12.10 15.31
C VAL A 245 5.96 -12.92 14.59
N LEU A 246 4.69 -12.74 14.93
CA LEU A 246 3.59 -13.45 14.28
C LEU A 246 3.46 -13.04 12.79
N GLN A 247 3.60 -11.76 12.48
CA GLN A 247 3.60 -11.25 11.10
C GLN A 247 4.78 -11.79 10.29
N GLN A 248 5.98 -11.84 10.87
CA GLN A 248 7.16 -12.43 10.26
C GLN A 248 6.95 -13.92 9.96
N LEU A 249 6.47 -14.70 10.94
CA LEU A 249 6.13 -16.11 10.71
C LEU A 249 5.09 -16.28 9.60
N THR A 250 4.07 -15.42 9.58
CA THR A 250 3.06 -15.43 8.52
C THR A 250 3.68 -15.09 7.16
N SER A 251 4.57 -14.10 7.08
CA SER A 251 5.26 -13.75 5.82
C SER A 251 6.12 -14.89 5.26
N CYS A 252 6.83 -15.61 6.14
CA CYS A 252 7.67 -16.75 5.77
C CYS A 252 6.84 -17.93 5.28
N HIS A 253 5.76 -18.28 5.99
CA HIS A 253 5.12 -19.58 5.85
C HIS A 253 3.77 -19.56 5.13
N ALA A 254 3.14 -18.39 4.98
CA ALA A 254 1.86 -18.30 4.28
C ALA A 254 1.98 -18.71 2.81
N GLU A 255 1.00 -19.49 2.34
CA GLU A 255 0.91 -19.93 0.94
C GLU A 255 0.40 -18.81 0.02
N VAL A 256 1.26 -17.81 -0.17
CA VAL A 256 1.06 -16.67 -1.07
C VAL A 256 2.21 -16.54 -2.05
N ASP A 257 1.96 -15.81 -3.14
CA ASP A 257 2.97 -15.53 -4.15
C ASP A 257 3.88 -14.40 -3.69
N MET A 258 3.32 -13.30 -3.18
CA MET A 258 4.07 -12.09 -2.79
C MET A 258 3.68 -11.59 -1.40
N VAL A 259 4.63 -11.02 -0.66
CA VAL A 259 4.37 -10.31 0.60
C VAL A 259 4.69 -8.83 0.43
N ILE A 260 3.82 -7.98 0.96
CA ILE A 260 4.07 -6.54 1.07
C ILE A 260 3.94 -6.17 2.55
N ILE A 261 4.97 -5.57 3.12
CA ILE A 261 4.96 -5.07 4.49
C ILE A 261 4.84 -3.56 4.44
N ALA A 262 3.77 -3.02 5.02
CA ALA A 262 3.59 -1.60 5.23
C ALA A 262 3.93 -1.26 6.69
N ALA A 263 5.18 -0.88 6.94
CA ALA A 263 5.65 -0.44 8.25
C ALA A 263 5.25 1.04 8.46
N CYS A 264 4.05 1.28 8.98
CA CYS A 264 3.47 2.58 9.27
C CYS A 264 3.74 3.02 10.71
N GLY A 265 4.58 4.03 10.89
CA GLY A 265 4.83 4.67 12.17
C GLY A 265 5.55 3.79 13.19
N GLU A 266 6.23 2.74 12.74
CA GLU A 266 6.96 1.84 13.63
C GLU A 266 8.30 2.41 14.09
N ARG A 267 8.87 1.80 15.13
CA ARG A 267 10.19 2.17 15.62
C ARG A 267 11.24 1.75 14.60
N ALA A 268 12.21 2.62 14.34
CA ALA A 268 13.27 2.34 13.37
C ALA A 268 14.00 1.02 13.68
N GLY A 269 14.18 0.66 14.95
CA GLY A 269 14.79 -0.61 15.35
C GLY A 269 14.03 -1.84 14.84
N GLU A 270 12.70 -1.84 14.94
CA GLU A 270 11.84 -2.98 14.53
C GLU A 270 11.86 -3.16 13.00
N VAL A 271 11.89 -2.04 12.27
CA VAL A 271 12.05 -2.08 10.81
C VAL A 271 13.46 -2.56 10.42
N VAL A 272 14.51 -2.11 11.11
CA VAL A 272 15.88 -2.55 10.85
C VAL A 272 16.05 -4.04 11.13
N GLU A 273 15.41 -4.59 12.16
CA GLU A 273 15.39 -6.04 12.40
C GLU A 273 14.76 -6.78 11.22
N THR A 274 13.59 -6.32 10.75
CA THR A 274 12.92 -6.88 9.55
C THR A 274 13.86 -6.86 8.34
N LEU A 275 14.53 -5.73 8.07
CA LEU A 275 15.44 -5.57 6.94
C LEU A 275 16.70 -6.44 7.02
N ARG A 276 17.14 -6.80 8.23
CA ARG A 276 18.32 -7.66 8.45
C ARG A 276 17.98 -9.13 8.43
N GLU A 277 16.83 -9.52 8.97
CA GLU A 277 16.45 -10.92 9.10
C GLU A 277 15.87 -11.49 7.81
N PHE A 278 15.06 -10.71 7.07
CA PHE A 278 14.37 -11.20 5.88
C PHE A 278 15.32 -11.71 4.77
N PRO A 279 16.47 -11.07 4.52
CA PRO A 279 17.48 -11.62 3.61
C PRO A 279 18.01 -13.00 4.00
N GLU A 280 18.14 -13.27 5.30
CA GLU A 280 18.70 -14.52 5.87
C GLU A 280 17.64 -15.65 5.95
N LEU A 281 16.36 -15.30 5.92
CA LEU A 281 15.27 -16.27 5.97
C LEU A 281 15.06 -16.90 4.60
N THR A 282 15.15 -18.23 4.54
CA THR A 282 14.81 -18.97 3.33
C THR A 282 13.30 -19.16 3.24
N ASP A 283 12.72 -18.76 2.12
CA ASP A 283 11.33 -19.01 1.82
C ASP A 283 11.11 -20.49 1.46
N PRO A 284 10.27 -21.23 2.20
CA PRO A 284 10.02 -22.65 1.94
C PRO A 284 9.36 -22.92 0.58
N ARG A 285 8.72 -21.93 -0.05
CA ARG A 285 8.05 -22.07 -1.36
C ARG A 285 9.01 -21.93 -2.53
N THR A 286 9.87 -20.92 -2.51
CA THR A 286 10.81 -20.63 -3.61
C THR A 286 12.19 -21.24 -3.40
N GLY A 287 12.56 -21.56 -2.15
CA GLY A 287 13.91 -21.98 -1.78
C GLY A 287 14.95 -20.85 -1.84
N GLN A 288 14.52 -19.62 -2.12
CA GLN A 288 15.35 -18.43 -2.19
C GLN A 288 15.17 -17.57 -0.93
N SER A 289 15.86 -16.44 -0.86
CA SER A 289 15.66 -15.48 0.22
C SER A 289 14.22 -14.97 0.22
N LEU A 290 13.62 -14.82 1.40
CA LEU A 290 12.27 -14.25 1.56
C LEU A 290 12.18 -12.85 0.94
N MET A 291 13.29 -12.11 0.90
CA MET A 291 13.37 -10.79 0.27
C MET A 291 13.06 -10.82 -1.23
N GLU A 292 13.32 -11.94 -1.93
CA GLU A 292 13.06 -12.03 -3.38
C GLU A 292 11.58 -12.04 -3.74
N ARG A 293 10.68 -12.30 -2.77
CA ARG A 293 9.22 -12.17 -2.96
C ARG A 293 8.56 -11.15 -2.03
N THR A 294 9.36 -10.31 -1.38
CA THR A 294 8.87 -9.34 -0.39
C THR A 294 9.17 -7.91 -0.83
N MET A 295 8.21 -7.02 -0.60
CA MET A 295 8.39 -5.58 -0.72
C MET A 295 8.12 -4.91 0.62
N ILE A 296 8.88 -3.88 0.96
CA ILE A 296 8.74 -3.16 2.22
C ILE A 296 8.47 -1.69 1.94
N ILE A 297 7.32 -1.20 2.39
CA ILE A 297 6.99 0.22 2.45
C ILE A 297 7.25 0.69 3.88
N CYS A 298 8.37 1.38 4.05
CA CYS A 298 8.89 1.82 5.34
C CYS A 298 8.54 3.29 5.59
N ASN A 299 7.72 3.54 6.61
CA ASN A 299 7.56 4.87 7.15
C ASN A 299 7.76 4.86 8.67
N THR A 300 8.94 5.24 9.14
CA THR A 300 9.24 5.22 10.58
C THR A 300 8.46 6.28 11.37
N SER A 301 8.42 6.12 12.69
CA SER A 301 7.87 7.11 13.63
C SER A 301 8.59 8.46 13.65
N SER A 302 9.79 8.57 13.10
CA SER A 302 10.49 9.86 12.92
C SER A 302 10.14 10.56 11.61
N MET A 303 9.56 9.84 10.65
CA MET A 303 9.10 10.43 9.40
C MET A 303 7.78 11.19 9.58
N PRO A 304 7.49 12.19 8.72
CA PRO A 304 6.31 13.03 8.81
C PRO A 304 5.00 12.26 8.78
N VAL A 305 4.00 12.83 9.46
CA VAL A 305 2.70 12.19 9.72
C VAL A 305 1.92 11.94 8.42
N ALA A 306 1.98 12.87 7.48
CA ALA A 306 1.32 12.73 6.19
C ALA A 306 1.87 11.54 5.37
N ALA A 307 3.17 11.27 5.48
CA ALA A 307 3.80 10.15 4.78
C ALA A 307 3.37 8.79 5.38
N ARG A 308 2.98 8.75 6.66
CA ARG A 308 2.36 7.58 7.31
C ARG A 308 1.01 7.23 6.71
N GLU A 309 0.20 8.23 6.41
CA GLU A 309 -1.09 7.99 5.73
C GLU A 309 -0.85 7.45 4.32
N ALA A 310 0.06 8.08 3.58
CA ALA A 310 0.40 7.66 2.23
C ALA A 310 0.95 6.22 2.17
N SER A 311 1.76 5.78 3.15
CA SER A 311 2.43 4.48 3.12
C SER A 311 1.47 3.30 3.04
N VAL A 312 0.35 3.37 3.78
CA VAL A 312 -0.68 2.32 3.79
C VAL A 312 -1.38 2.24 2.43
N TYR A 313 -1.71 3.40 1.84
CA TYR A 313 -2.35 3.48 0.52
C TYR A 313 -1.41 3.06 -0.62
N THR A 314 -0.12 3.43 -0.55
CA THR A 314 0.93 3.00 -1.47
C THR A 314 1.02 1.47 -1.47
N ALA A 315 1.12 0.85 -0.30
CA ALA A 315 1.27 -0.59 -0.17
C ALA A 315 0.08 -1.38 -0.73
N VAL A 316 -1.16 -0.98 -0.39
CA VAL A 316 -2.36 -1.68 -0.92
C VAL A 316 -2.55 -1.46 -2.42
N THR A 317 -2.14 -0.30 -2.95
CA THR A 317 -2.21 -0.05 -4.40
C THR A 317 -1.26 -0.96 -5.17
N ILE A 318 -0.05 -1.16 -4.65
CA ILE A 318 0.91 -2.11 -5.23
C ILE A 318 0.41 -3.54 -5.07
N ALA A 319 -0.21 -3.89 -3.95
CA ALA A 319 -0.82 -5.22 -3.76
C ALA A 319 -1.92 -5.48 -4.80
N GLU A 320 -2.80 -4.50 -5.02
CA GLU A 320 -3.86 -4.57 -6.03
C GLU A 320 -3.30 -4.65 -7.46
N TYR A 321 -2.15 -4.04 -7.73
CA TYR A 321 -1.47 -4.11 -9.02
C TYR A 321 -0.99 -5.54 -9.32
N TYR A 322 -0.26 -6.16 -8.40
CA TYR A 322 0.18 -7.55 -8.55
C TYR A 322 -1.00 -8.54 -8.56
N ARG A 323 -2.09 -8.24 -7.86
CA ARG A 323 -3.36 -8.99 -7.99
C ARG A 323 -3.90 -9.00 -9.42
N GLN A 324 -3.74 -7.93 -10.20
CA GLN A 324 -4.16 -7.91 -11.61
C GLN A 324 -3.36 -8.86 -12.51
N MET A 325 -2.28 -9.45 -11.99
CA MET A 325 -1.51 -10.48 -12.69
C MET A 325 -1.96 -11.91 -12.35
N GLY A 326 -2.98 -12.05 -11.50
CA GLY A 326 -3.45 -13.34 -11.00
C GLY A 326 -2.63 -13.87 -9.82
N LEU A 327 -1.88 -13.00 -9.13
CA LEU A 327 -1.07 -13.37 -7.98
C LEU A 327 -1.86 -13.25 -6.68
N ASN A 328 -1.48 -14.07 -5.70
CA ASN A 328 -1.97 -14.00 -4.34
C ASN A 328 -1.00 -13.19 -3.49
N VAL A 329 -1.43 -12.01 -3.05
CA VAL A 329 -0.61 -11.07 -2.30
C VAL A 329 -1.05 -11.04 -0.85
N LEU A 330 -0.10 -11.12 0.08
CA LEU A 330 -0.32 -10.85 1.50
C LEU A 330 0.19 -9.45 1.83
N LEU A 331 -0.70 -8.55 2.22
CA LEU A 331 -0.37 -7.22 2.73
C LEU A 331 -0.41 -7.25 4.26
N LEU A 332 0.73 -6.97 4.89
CA LEU A 332 0.87 -6.84 6.34
C LEU A 332 1.02 -5.35 6.70
N ALA A 333 0.00 -4.77 7.33
CA ALA A 333 0.02 -3.38 7.77
C ALA A 333 0.42 -3.29 9.25
N ASP A 334 1.64 -2.83 9.53
CA ASP A 334 2.20 -2.69 10.88
C ASP A 334 2.58 -1.24 11.17
N SER A 335 1.81 -0.43 11.89
CA SER A 335 0.51 -0.74 12.48
C SER A 335 -0.60 0.20 12.03
N THR A 336 -1.80 -0.36 11.91
CA THR A 336 -3.01 0.40 11.54
C THR A 336 -3.41 1.40 12.63
N SER A 337 -3.02 1.18 13.89
CA SER A 337 -3.17 2.16 14.97
C SER A 337 -2.34 3.43 14.75
N ARG A 338 -1.10 3.30 14.25
CA ARG A 338 -0.26 4.48 13.95
C ARG A 338 -0.79 5.26 12.75
N TRP A 339 -1.35 4.56 11.78
CA TRP A 339 -2.09 5.17 10.69
C TRP A 339 -3.32 5.95 11.19
N ALA A 340 -4.15 5.35 12.05
CA ALA A 340 -5.29 6.04 12.65
C ALA A 340 -4.88 7.26 13.50
N GLN A 341 -3.76 7.17 14.22
CA GLN A 341 -3.21 8.31 14.95
C GLN A 341 -2.75 9.44 14.03
N ALA A 342 -2.22 9.11 12.84
CA ALA A 342 -1.88 10.11 11.82
C ALA A 342 -3.13 10.84 11.32
N LEU A 343 -4.23 10.11 11.07
CA LEU A 343 -5.52 10.71 10.71
C LEU A 343 -6.05 11.64 11.81
N ARG A 344 -5.92 11.23 13.08
CA ARG A 344 -6.28 12.08 14.23
C ARG A 344 -5.50 13.38 14.26
N GLU A 345 -4.20 13.33 14.02
CA GLU A 345 -3.36 14.53 14.01
C GLU A 345 -3.70 15.46 12.83
N ILE A 346 -3.95 14.91 11.64
CA ILE A 346 -4.35 15.69 10.46
C ILE A 346 -5.72 16.35 10.70
N SER A 347 -6.70 15.60 11.19
CA SER A 347 -8.04 16.09 11.52
C SER A 347 -8.00 17.21 12.57
N GLY A 348 -7.19 17.04 13.62
CA GLY A 348 -7.00 18.07 14.64
C GLY A 348 -6.37 19.35 14.09
N ARG A 349 -5.40 19.25 13.16
CA ARG A 349 -4.79 20.41 12.49
C ARG A 349 -5.75 21.12 11.53
N LEU A 350 -6.70 20.37 10.96
CA LEU A 350 -7.77 20.92 10.14
C LEU A 350 -8.88 21.60 10.94
N GLU A 351 -8.81 21.53 12.28
CA GLU A 351 -9.83 22.01 13.22
C GLU A 351 -11.20 21.37 12.97
N GLU A 352 -11.20 20.08 12.62
CA GLU A 352 -12.43 19.32 12.47
C GLU A 352 -13.02 18.99 13.85
N ILE A 353 -14.33 18.76 13.88
CA ILE A 353 -15.01 18.35 15.11
C ILE A 353 -14.52 16.94 15.47
N PRO A 354 -13.88 16.75 16.64
CA PRO A 354 -13.39 15.44 17.04
C PRO A 354 -14.55 14.48 17.36
N GLY A 355 -14.38 13.22 16.99
CA GLY A 355 -15.16 12.10 17.49
C GLY A 355 -14.59 11.53 18.79
N GLU A 356 -14.88 10.24 19.03
CA GLU A 356 -14.40 9.53 20.22
C GLU A 356 -12.86 9.53 20.30
N GLU A 357 -12.32 9.74 21.50
CA GLU A 357 -10.88 9.86 21.79
C GLU A 357 -10.11 10.80 20.84
N ALA A 358 -10.81 11.84 20.36
CA ALA A 358 -10.33 12.85 19.42
C ALA A 358 -10.02 12.35 17.99
N PHE A 359 -10.35 11.11 17.63
CA PHE A 359 -10.25 10.65 16.25
C PHE A 359 -11.26 11.36 15.33
N PRO A 360 -11.02 11.43 14.01
CA PRO A 360 -12.00 11.98 13.07
C PRO A 360 -13.30 11.17 13.08
N ALA A 361 -14.43 11.85 12.87
CA ALA A 361 -15.75 11.20 12.78
C ALA A 361 -15.84 10.16 11.65
N TYR A 362 -14.98 10.26 10.64
CA TYR A 362 -14.92 9.36 9.48
C TYR A 362 -13.92 8.20 9.65
N LEU A 363 -13.34 7.99 10.84
CA LEU A 363 -12.33 6.94 11.09
C LEU A 363 -12.83 5.56 10.64
N GLU A 364 -14.06 5.19 11.01
CA GLU A 364 -14.64 3.88 10.67
C GLU A 364 -14.73 3.68 9.16
N SER A 365 -15.21 4.69 8.43
CA SER A 365 -15.34 4.63 6.97
C SER A 365 -13.99 4.51 6.27
N VAL A 366 -12.96 5.17 6.80
CA VAL A 366 -11.60 5.10 6.24
C VAL A 366 -10.96 3.73 6.47
N ILE A 367 -11.10 3.17 7.68
CA ILE A 367 -10.64 1.80 7.98
C ILE A 367 -11.39 0.79 7.12
N ALA A 368 -12.70 0.93 6.99
CA ALA A 368 -13.52 0.07 6.15
C ALA A 368 -13.06 0.10 4.68
N ALA A 369 -12.92 1.30 4.11
CA ALA A 369 -12.47 1.48 2.74
C ALA A 369 -11.07 0.89 2.50
N PHE A 370 -10.19 0.89 3.50
CA PHE A 370 -8.88 0.24 3.40
C PHE A 370 -8.99 -1.30 3.36
N TYR A 371 -9.64 -1.91 4.35
CA TYR A 371 -9.76 -3.37 4.42
C TYR A 371 -10.59 -3.94 3.26
N GLU A 372 -11.60 -3.21 2.77
CA GLU A 372 -12.42 -3.61 1.63
C GLU A 372 -11.65 -3.67 0.30
N ARG A 373 -10.43 -3.13 0.21
CA ARG A 373 -9.54 -3.32 -0.95
C ARG A 373 -8.96 -4.72 -1.03
N GLY A 374 -8.91 -5.42 0.11
CA GLY A 374 -8.65 -6.85 0.18
C GLY A 374 -9.77 -7.64 -0.49
N GLY A 375 -9.46 -8.82 -1.02
CA GLY A 375 -10.46 -9.63 -1.72
C GLY A 375 -9.87 -10.50 -2.81
N VAL A 376 -10.66 -11.50 -3.19
CA VAL A 376 -10.43 -12.33 -4.37
C VAL A 376 -11.15 -11.71 -5.57
N VAL A 377 -10.48 -11.63 -6.72
CA VAL A 377 -11.07 -11.11 -7.96
C VAL A 377 -10.82 -12.10 -9.10
N ALA A 378 -11.84 -12.31 -9.93
CA ALA A 378 -11.65 -12.99 -11.20
C ALA A 378 -11.28 -11.96 -12.27
N LEU A 379 -10.17 -12.22 -12.95
CA LEU A 379 -9.66 -11.42 -14.04
C LEU A 379 -10.36 -11.81 -15.35
N ARG A 380 -10.20 -10.97 -16.36
CA ARG A 380 -10.89 -11.14 -17.66
C ARG A 380 -10.37 -12.33 -18.46
N ASP A 381 -9.12 -12.69 -18.25
CA ASP A 381 -8.49 -13.88 -18.84
C ASP A 381 -8.88 -15.19 -18.12
N GLY A 382 -9.74 -15.11 -17.09
CA GLY A 382 -10.19 -16.25 -16.29
C GLY A 382 -9.26 -16.63 -15.14
N SER A 383 -8.09 -15.99 -15.01
CA SER A 383 -7.23 -16.17 -13.84
C SER A 383 -7.83 -15.48 -12.62
N VAL A 384 -7.38 -15.89 -11.43
CA VAL A 384 -7.88 -15.38 -10.14
C VAL A 384 -6.70 -14.84 -9.37
N GLY A 385 -6.81 -13.59 -8.90
CA GLY A 385 -5.83 -12.98 -8.01
C GLY A 385 -6.48 -12.63 -6.67
N SER A 386 -5.66 -12.50 -5.62
CA SER A 386 -6.15 -12.10 -4.30
C SER A 386 -5.24 -11.12 -3.59
N VAL A 387 -5.83 -10.26 -2.76
CA VAL A 387 -5.11 -9.47 -1.75
C VAL A 387 -5.67 -9.83 -0.38
N THR A 388 -4.87 -10.48 0.45
CA THR A 388 -5.18 -10.72 1.85
C THR A 388 -4.60 -9.59 2.68
N ILE A 389 -5.39 -8.96 3.55
CA ILE A 389 -4.93 -7.82 4.37
C ILE A 389 -4.90 -8.23 5.85
N GLY A 390 -3.73 -8.23 6.44
CA GLY A 390 -3.50 -8.43 7.87
C GLY A 390 -3.00 -7.15 8.52
N GLY A 391 -3.77 -6.57 9.43
CA GLY A 391 -3.36 -5.35 10.16
C GLY A 391 -3.06 -5.62 11.62
N THR A 392 -1.97 -5.08 12.14
CA THR A 392 -1.76 -5.04 13.60
C THR A 392 -2.45 -3.82 14.19
N VAL A 393 -3.02 -4.02 15.37
CA VAL A 393 -3.62 -2.95 16.17
C VAL A 393 -2.91 -2.95 17.53
N SER A 394 -2.43 -1.77 17.94
CA SER A 394 -1.68 -1.57 19.18
C SER A 394 -2.48 -0.68 20.12
N PRO A 395 -3.55 -1.21 20.75
CA PRO A 395 -4.39 -0.43 21.64
C PRO A 395 -3.64 0.04 22.87
N ALA A 396 -3.95 1.26 23.32
CA ALA A 396 -3.37 1.79 24.55
C ALA A 396 -3.74 0.88 25.74
N GLY A 397 -2.72 0.36 26.43
CA GLY A 397 -2.93 -0.53 27.58
C GLY A 397 -3.50 -1.92 27.26
N GLY A 398 -3.71 -2.27 25.98
CA GLY A 398 -4.39 -3.52 25.62
C GLY A 398 -5.92 -3.45 25.66
N ASN A 399 -6.51 -2.26 25.75
CA ASN A 399 -7.97 -2.10 25.78
C ASN A 399 -8.57 -2.24 24.37
N PHE A 400 -9.33 -3.30 24.13
CA PHE A 400 -10.00 -3.52 22.83
C PHE A 400 -11.22 -2.62 22.61
N GLU A 401 -11.68 -1.88 23.62
CA GLU A 401 -12.77 -0.91 23.49
C GLU A 401 -12.34 0.41 22.84
N GLU A 402 -11.05 0.61 22.51
CA GLU A 402 -10.62 1.84 21.83
C GLU A 402 -11.24 1.97 20.42
N PRO A 403 -11.45 3.19 19.91
CA PRO A 403 -12.14 3.41 18.63
C PRO A 403 -11.52 2.70 17.43
N VAL A 404 -10.18 2.61 17.38
CA VAL A 404 -9.47 1.95 16.26
C VAL A 404 -9.73 0.44 16.26
N THR A 405 -9.69 -0.19 17.43
CA THR A 405 -9.94 -1.63 17.56
C THR A 405 -11.39 -1.94 17.22
N GLN A 406 -12.35 -1.16 17.75
CA GLN A 406 -13.77 -1.33 17.46
C GLN A 406 -14.11 -1.11 15.98
N ALA A 407 -13.53 -0.07 15.35
CA ALA A 407 -13.69 0.17 13.92
C ALA A 407 -13.12 -0.98 13.07
N THR A 408 -11.99 -1.55 13.48
CA THR A 408 -11.36 -2.67 12.77
C THR A 408 -12.20 -3.95 12.90
N LEU A 409 -12.68 -4.26 14.11
CA LEU A 409 -13.52 -5.42 14.42
C LEU A 409 -14.79 -5.50 13.55
N LYS A 410 -15.38 -4.35 13.20
CA LYS A 410 -16.57 -4.27 12.35
C LYS A 410 -16.35 -4.71 10.90
N VAL A 411 -15.10 -4.75 10.42
CA VAL A 411 -14.78 -4.92 9.00
C VAL A 411 -13.96 -6.18 8.72
N VAL A 412 -13.10 -6.59 9.66
CA VAL A 412 -12.26 -7.78 9.47
C VAL A 412 -13.08 -9.07 9.54
N GLY A 413 -12.65 -10.09 8.79
CA GLY A 413 -13.26 -11.42 8.85
C GLY A 413 -12.65 -12.35 9.90
N ALA A 414 -11.49 -12.01 10.47
CA ALA A 414 -10.90 -12.73 11.58
C ALA A 414 -10.18 -11.80 12.57
N PHE A 415 -10.20 -12.19 13.84
CA PHE A 415 -9.61 -11.46 14.96
C PHE A 415 -8.68 -12.38 15.75
N HIS A 416 -7.38 -12.06 15.75
CA HIS A 416 -6.32 -12.80 16.43
C HIS A 416 -5.83 -12.02 17.66
N GLY A 417 -6.66 -11.96 18.70
CA GLY A 417 -6.38 -11.19 19.90
C GLY A 417 -5.19 -11.75 20.68
N LEU A 418 -4.09 -11.02 20.78
CA LEU A 418 -2.93 -11.41 21.59
C LEU A 418 -3.10 -10.96 23.04
N SER A 419 -2.99 -11.89 23.99
CA SER A 419 -3.15 -11.62 25.41
C SER A 419 -1.82 -11.39 26.12
N ARG A 420 -1.82 -10.41 27.03
CA ARG A 420 -0.67 -10.14 27.92
C ARG A 420 -0.39 -11.35 28.81
N ALA A 421 -1.42 -11.95 29.39
CA ALA A 421 -1.27 -13.07 30.32
C ALA A 421 -0.57 -14.28 29.67
N ARG A 422 -0.87 -14.56 28.39
CA ARG A 422 -0.20 -15.62 27.64
C ARG A 422 1.25 -15.27 27.33
N SER A 423 1.51 -14.03 26.90
CA SER A 423 2.87 -13.54 26.63
C SER A 423 3.75 -13.57 27.89
N ASP A 424 3.24 -13.09 29.03
CA ASP A 424 3.96 -13.10 30.32
C ASP A 424 4.24 -14.53 30.80
N ALA A 425 3.33 -15.46 30.52
CA ALA A 425 3.51 -16.89 30.76
C ALA A 425 4.38 -17.61 29.70
N ARG A 426 4.96 -16.87 28.73
CA ARG A 426 5.79 -17.38 27.62
C ARG A 426 5.08 -18.44 26.76
N ARG A 427 3.77 -18.30 26.56
CA ARG A 427 2.96 -19.16 25.69
C ARG A 427 2.79 -18.50 24.32
N TYR A 428 3.47 -19.02 23.30
CA TYR A 428 3.47 -18.46 21.94
C TYR A 428 2.89 -19.42 20.89
N PRO A 429 2.20 -18.89 19.85
CA PRO A 429 1.81 -17.49 19.70
C PRO A 429 0.79 -17.08 20.79
N ALA A 430 0.85 -15.82 21.24
CA ALA A 430 0.10 -15.35 22.41
C ALA A 430 -1.40 -15.10 22.12
N ILE A 431 -1.96 -15.76 21.10
CA ILE A 431 -3.37 -15.68 20.70
C ILE A 431 -4.23 -16.25 21.83
N ASP A 432 -5.22 -15.47 22.27
CA ASP A 432 -6.20 -15.90 23.26
C ASP A 432 -7.32 -16.70 22.60
N PRO A 433 -7.50 -17.99 22.91
CA PRO A 433 -8.52 -18.80 22.26
C PRO A 433 -9.96 -18.41 22.61
N LEU A 434 -10.17 -17.69 23.71
CA LEU A 434 -11.52 -17.31 24.15
C LEU A 434 -11.96 -15.96 23.60
N GLU A 435 -11.01 -15.06 23.34
CA GLU A 435 -11.28 -13.74 22.77
C GLU A 435 -11.17 -13.74 21.24
N SER A 436 -10.37 -14.64 20.67
CA SER A 436 -10.15 -14.74 19.22
C SER A 436 -11.33 -15.38 18.50
N TRP A 437 -11.55 -14.99 17.25
CA TRP A 437 -12.62 -15.55 16.42
C TRP A 437 -12.30 -15.43 14.92
N SER A 438 -13.00 -16.21 14.10
CA SER A 438 -12.95 -16.10 12.64
C SER A 438 -14.31 -16.42 12.01
N HIS A 439 -14.62 -15.73 10.92
CA HIS A 439 -15.77 -16.01 10.05
C HIS A 439 -15.39 -16.83 8.81
N TYR A 440 -14.14 -17.27 8.71
CA TYR A 440 -13.64 -18.06 7.59
C TYR A 440 -13.67 -19.56 7.90
N ALA A 441 -13.77 -20.38 6.86
CA ALA A 441 -13.70 -21.82 7.00
C ALA A 441 -12.29 -22.28 7.38
N SER A 442 -12.22 -23.27 8.28
CA SER A 442 -10.97 -23.87 8.73
C SER A 442 -10.40 -24.84 7.70
N VAL A 443 -9.09 -25.11 7.79
CA VAL A 443 -8.47 -26.20 7.02
C VAL A 443 -8.93 -27.57 7.56
N ALA A 444 -9.29 -27.63 8.84
CA ALA A 444 -9.87 -28.82 9.46
C ALA A 444 -11.42 -28.80 9.35
N PRO A 445 -12.07 -29.94 9.08
CA PRO A 445 -13.52 -30.06 9.13
C PRO A 445 -14.07 -29.66 10.51
N GLU A 446 -15.23 -28.97 10.56
CA GLU A 446 -15.83 -28.49 11.82
C GLU A 446 -16.08 -29.64 12.83
N ASP A 447 -16.44 -30.83 12.35
CA ASP A 447 -16.70 -32.02 13.15
C ASP A 447 -15.44 -32.59 13.84
N GLU A 448 -14.25 -32.34 13.30
CA GLU A 448 -12.99 -32.73 13.92
C GLU A 448 -12.46 -31.69 14.92
N VAL A 449 -12.95 -30.43 14.85
CA VAL A 449 -12.50 -29.33 15.71
C VAL A 449 -13.35 -29.20 16.98
N GLU A 450 -14.66 -29.44 16.93
CA GLU A 450 -15.56 -29.35 18.11
C GLU A 450 -15.27 -30.40 19.20
N THR A 451 -14.50 -31.44 18.89
CA THR A 451 -14.22 -32.57 19.81
C THR A 451 -12.92 -32.45 20.61
N ALA A 452 -12.15 -31.37 20.45
CA ALA A 452 -10.89 -31.09 21.15
C ALA A 452 -11.02 -29.92 22.14
#